data_AF-A0A1F4XNI2-F1
#
_entry.id   AF-A0A1F4XNI2-F1
#
_cell.length_a   1.000
_cell.length_b   1.000
_cell.length_c   1.000
_cell.angle_alpha   90.00
_cell.angle_beta   90.00
_cell.angle_gamma   90.00
#
_symmetry.space_group_name_H-M   'P 1'
#
loop_
_entity.id
_entity.type
_entity.pdbx_description
1 polymer ?
#
loop_
_entity_poly.entity_id
_entity_poly.type
_entity_poly.pdbx_seq_one_letter_code
_entity_poly.pdbx_strand_id
1 'polypeptide(L)'
;MFVFDTEGEWGIWMKDMNFPIDIIWVGQDGTVVTVAKDVSPDTYPQAFYPSVPARFVLEVPAGFVAAHDIDEGSRLSIENANAPR
;
A
#
# COMPACT_ATOMS: atom_id res chain seq x y z
N MET A 1 -3.49 3.49 -6.44
CA MET A 1 -2.04 3.62 -6.17
C MET A 1 -1.71 5.08 -6.04
N PHE A 2 -1.00 5.44 -4.98
CA PHE A 2 -0.44 6.76 -4.75
C PHE A 2 1.08 6.71 -4.96
N VAL A 3 1.61 7.74 -5.61
CA VAL A 3 3.04 7.92 -5.88
C VAL A 3 3.47 9.23 -5.23
N PHE A 4 4.45 9.15 -4.34
CA PHE A 4 4.98 10.33 -3.65
C PHE A 4 6.36 10.72 -4.22
N ASP A 5 6.66 12.01 -4.18
CA ASP A 5 7.93 12.55 -4.70
C ASP A 5 9.13 12.13 -3.84
N THR A 6 8.91 11.92 -2.54
CA THR A 6 9.91 11.50 -1.55
C THR A 6 9.44 10.30 -0.76
N GLU A 7 10.38 9.57 -0.15
CA GLU A 7 10.04 8.55 0.84
C GLU A 7 9.53 9.22 2.13
N GLY A 8 8.55 8.58 2.77
CA GLY A 8 7.96 9.07 4.02
C GLY A 8 7.02 8.07 4.67
N GLU A 9 6.61 8.38 5.89
CA GLU A 9 5.62 7.60 6.64
C GLU A 9 4.20 8.03 6.23
N TRP A 10 3.78 7.61 5.04
CA TRP A 10 2.50 8.01 4.46
C TRP A 10 1.33 7.30 5.14
N GLY A 11 0.56 8.05 5.94
CA GLY A 11 -0.59 7.53 6.65
C GLY A 11 -1.82 7.35 5.76
N ILE A 12 -2.52 6.22 5.93
CA ILE A 12 -3.81 5.94 5.30
C ILE A 12 -4.85 5.72 6.38
N TRP A 13 -6.05 6.24 6.16
CA TRP A 13 -7.20 6.07 7.04
C TRP A 13 -8.42 5.65 6.23
N MET A 14 -9.48 5.23 6.92
CA MET A 14 -10.69 4.71 6.27
C MET A 14 -11.85 5.69 6.24
N LYS A 15 -11.56 7.00 6.31
CA LYS A 15 -12.60 8.03 6.30
C LYS A 15 -13.42 7.92 5.01
N ASP A 16 -14.74 7.81 5.16
CA ASP A 16 -15.71 7.72 4.05
C ASP A 16 -15.53 6.50 3.13
N MET A 17 -14.80 5.46 3.57
CA MET A 17 -14.64 4.21 2.81
C MET A 17 -15.85 3.27 3.04
N ASN A 18 -16.28 2.55 1.98
CA ASN A 18 -17.46 1.68 2.03
C ASN A 18 -17.15 0.17 2.13
N PHE A 19 -15.89 -0.22 1.96
CA PHE A 19 -15.46 -1.61 1.95
C PHE A 19 -14.04 -1.76 2.50
N PRO A 20 -13.67 -2.93 3.03
CA PRO A 20 -12.33 -3.16 3.53
C PRO A 20 -11.29 -3.25 2.40
N ILE A 21 -10.06 -2.88 2.70
CA ILE A 21 -8.93 -2.90 1.77
C ILE A 21 -7.70 -3.56 2.41
N ASP A 22 -6.81 -4.09 1.58
CA ASP A 22 -5.41 -4.25 1.99
C ASP A 22 -4.63 -2.99 1.57
N ILE A 23 -3.71 -2.56 2.42
CA ILE A 23 -2.84 -1.42 2.19
C ILE A 23 -1.40 -1.93 2.14
N ILE A 24 -0.71 -1.65 1.03
CA ILE A 24 0.65 -2.10 0.77
C ILE A 24 1.53 -0.87 0.58
N TRP A 25 2.49 -0.68 1.49
CA TRP A 25 3.51 0.35 1.37
C TRP A 25 4.75 -0.22 0.71
N VAL A 26 5.33 0.55 -0.22
CA VAL A 26 6.43 0.10 -1.08
C VAL A 26 7.53 1.16 -1.10
N GLY A 27 8.77 0.74 -0.87
CA GLY A 27 9.97 1.58 -0.98
C GLY A 27 10.28 1.99 -2.41
N GLN A 28 11.21 2.93 -2.59
CA GLN A 28 11.59 3.42 -3.91
C GLN A 28 12.12 2.33 -4.85
N ASP A 29 12.72 1.28 -4.33
CA ASP A 29 13.27 0.16 -5.10
C ASP A 29 12.22 -0.90 -5.49
N GLY A 30 10.94 -0.66 -5.17
CA GLY A 30 9.85 -1.59 -5.42
C GLY A 30 9.68 -2.67 -4.35
N THR A 31 10.44 -2.62 -3.25
CA THR A 31 10.30 -3.56 -2.13
C THR A 31 9.09 -3.21 -1.27
N VAL A 32 8.22 -4.18 -0.99
CA VAL A 32 7.12 -4.04 -0.02
C VAL A 32 7.72 -3.89 1.36
N VAL A 33 7.42 -2.77 2.03
CA VAL A 33 7.99 -2.44 3.34
C VAL A 33 7.01 -2.65 4.49
N THR A 34 5.71 -2.55 4.23
CA THR A 34 4.67 -2.80 5.24
C THR A 34 3.39 -3.22 4.55
N VAL A 35 2.64 -4.11 5.21
CA VAL A 35 1.30 -4.48 4.77
C VAL A 35 0.32 -4.37 5.94
N ALA A 36 -0.82 -3.72 5.71
CA ALA A 36 -2.00 -3.82 6.57
C ALA A 36 -3.09 -4.57 5.81
N LYS A 37 -3.50 -5.75 6.31
CA LYS A 37 -4.51 -6.60 5.68
C LYS A 37 -5.90 -6.33 6.27
N ASP A 38 -6.93 -6.48 5.44
CA ASP A 38 -8.34 -6.44 5.84
C ASP A 38 -8.73 -5.20 6.69
N VAL A 39 -8.19 -4.03 6.34
CA VAL A 39 -8.46 -2.78 7.07
C VAL A 39 -9.91 -2.38 6.82
N SER A 40 -10.73 -2.37 7.87
CA SER A 40 -12.18 -2.11 7.82
C SER A 40 -12.52 -0.60 7.88
N PRO A 41 -13.59 -0.13 7.20
CA PRO A 41 -14.14 1.21 7.42
C PRO A 41 -14.33 1.62 8.89
N ASP A 42 -14.69 0.66 9.74
CA ASP A 42 -14.96 0.88 11.18
C ASP A 42 -13.71 1.27 11.99
N THR A 43 -12.51 1.22 11.40
CA THR A 43 -11.28 1.65 12.09
C THR A 43 -11.15 3.16 12.16
N TYR A 44 -11.90 3.94 11.36
CA TYR A 44 -11.85 5.40 11.43
C TYR A 44 -12.27 5.89 12.84
N PRO A 45 -11.53 6.82 13.48
CA PRO A 45 -10.55 7.74 12.91
C PRO A 45 -9.08 7.30 12.95
N GLN A 46 -8.77 6.03 13.20
CA GLN A 46 -7.40 5.53 13.17
C GLN A 46 -6.78 5.71 11.78
N ALA A 47 -5.51 6.12 11.76
CA ALA A 47 -4.64 6.06 10.59
C ALA A 47 -3.59 4.96 10.77
N PHE A 48 -3.27 4.28 9.68
CA PHE A 48 -2.26 3.24 9.55
C PHE A 48 -1.05 3.82 8.83
N TYR A 49 0.14 3.47 9.30
CA TYR A 49 1.40 4.01 8.80
C TYR A 49 2.34 2.85 8.50
N PRO A 50 3.28 3.02 7.55
CA PRO A 50 4.31 2.02 7.34
C PRO A 50 5.29 2.00 8.52
N SER A 51 5.95 0.86 8.73
CA SER A 51 6.99 0.69 9.75
C SER A 51 8.30 1.39 9.39
N VAL A 52 8.51 1.67 8.10
CA VAL A 52 9.66 2.41 7.54
C VAL A 52 9.21 3.30 6.37
N PRO A 53 9.97 4.34 5.98
CA PRO A 53 9.61 5.22 4.88
C PRO A 53 9.29 4.47 3.58
N ALA A 54 8.19 4.86 2.93
CA ALA A 54 7.74 4.30 1.66
C ALA A 54 7.63 5.39 0.59
N ARG A 55 7.78 5.01 -0.68
CA ARG A 55 7.59 5.91 -1.83
C ARG A 55 6.22 5.75 -2.49
N PHE A 56 5.63 4.56 -2.38
CA PHE A 56 4.37 4.23 -3.01
C PHE A 56 3.42 3.59 -1.99
N VAL A 57 2.12 3.78 -2.22
CA VAL A 57 1.04 3.10 -1.49
C VAL A 57 0.06 2.51 -2.48
N LEU A 58 -0.21 1.21 -2.34
CA LEU A 58 -1.25 0.52 -3.09
C LEU A 58 -2.40 0.20 -2.15
N GLU A 59 -3.59 0.70 -2.50
CA GLU A 59 -4.85 0.27 -1.93
C GLU A 59 -5.47 -0.73 -2.90
N VAL A 60 -5.75 -1.93 -2.39
CA VAL A 60 -6.31 -3.04 -3.18
C VAL A 60 -7.47 -3.65 -2.40
N PRO A 61 -8.39 -4.39 -3.05
CA PRO A 61 -9.47 -5.07 -2.34
C PRO A 61 -8.92 -5.97 -1.23
N ALA A 62 -9.61 -6.01 -0.09
CA ALA A 62 -9.26 -6.90 1.01
C ALA A 62 -9.11 -8.36 0.54
N GLY A 63 -8.07 -9.03 1.04
CA GLY A 63 -7.71 -10.40 0.67
C GLY A 63 -6.83 -10.50 -0.58
N PHE A 64 -6.54 -9.41 -1.30
CA PHE A 64 -5.61 -9.41 -2.42
C PHE A 64 -4.21 -9.87 -2.00
N VAL A 65 -3.74 -9.41 -0.85
CA VAL A 65 -2.42 -9.79 -0.34
C VAL A 65 -2.33 -11.31 -0.12
N ALA A 66 -3.35 -11.90 0.48
CA ALA A 66 -3.39 -13.34 0.71
C ALA A 66 -3.52 -14.13 -0.60
N ALA A 67 -4.30 -13.62 -1.56
CA ALA A 67 -4.49 -14.27 -2.86
C ALA A 67 -3.23 -14.27 -3.74
N HIS A 68 -2.28 -13.37 -3.48
CA HIS A 68 -1.07 -13.18 -4.26
C HIS A 68 0.22 -13.46 -3.49
N ASP A 69 0.13 -14.01 -2.28
CA ASP A 69 1.28 -14.33 -1.41
C ASP A 69 2.25 -13.13 -1.27
N ILE A 70 1.71 -11.94 -1.00
CA ILE A 70 2.50 -10.72 -0.83
C ILE A 70 2.88 -10.57 0.65
N ASP A 71 4.17 -10.44 0.91
CA ASP A 71 4.71 -10.22 2.25
C ASP A 71 5.71 -9.05 2.23
N GLU A 72 6.11 -8.59 3.42
CA GLU A 72 7.22 -7.65 3.54
C GLU A 72 8.49 -8.27 2.95
N GLY A 73 9.19 -7.51 2.10
CA GLY A 73 10.33 -7.97 1.31
C GLY A 73 9.97 -8.47 -0.10
N SER A 74 8.69 -8.69 -0.42
CA SER A 74 8.27 -8.96 -1.80
C SER A 74 8.62 -7.79 -2.71
N ARG A 75 8.90 -8.07 -3.99
CA ARG A 75 9.19 -7.02 -4.99
C ARG A 75 8.04 -6.83 -5.96
N LEU A 76 7.65 -5.58 -6.15
CA LEU A 76 6.70 -5.17 -7.17
C LEU A 76 7.45 -4.52 -8.34
N SER A 77 7.16 -4.99 -9.56
CA SER A 77 7.57 -4.29 -10.78
C SER A 77 6.55 -3.20 -11.08
N ILE A 78 6.96 -1.94 -10.95
CA ILE A 78 6.12 -0.79 -11.31
C ILE A 78 6.53 -0.38 -12.73
N GLU A 79 5.79 -0.86 -13.71
CA GLU A 79 6.00 -0.49 -15.10
C GLU A 79 5.22 0.79 -15.43
N ASN A 80 5.92 1.80 -15.96
CA ASN A 80 5.27 2.96 -16.53
C ASN A 80 4.57 2.54 -17.82
N ALA A 81 3.24 2.58 -17.84
CA ALA A 81 2.43 2.27 -19.02
C ALA A 81 2.69 3.19 -20.25
N ASN A 82 3.56 4.20 -20.12
CA ASN A 82 3.98 5.13 -21.18
C ASN A 82 5.50 5.08 -21.48
N ALA A 83 6.26 4.12 -20.95
CA ALA A 83 7.66 3.96 -21.36
C ALA A 83 7.70 3.38 -22.79
N PRO A 84 8.46 3.98 -23.73
CA PRO A 84 8.66 3.37 -25.03
C PRO A 84 9.33 2.00 -24.84
N ARG A 85 8.77 0.98 -25.51
CA ARG A 85 9.33 -0.38 -25.54
C ARG A 85 10.74 -0.40 -26.09
#